data_AF-A0A661J1I4-F1
#
_entry.id   AF-A0A661J1I4-F1
#
_cell.length_a   1.000
_cell.length_b   1.000
_cell.length_c   1.000
_cell.angle_alpha   90.00
_cell.angle_beta   90.00
_cell.angle_gamma   90.00
#
_symmetry.space_group_name_H-M   'P 1'
#
loop_
_entity.id
_entity.type
_entity.pdbx_description
1 polymer ?
#
loop_
_entity_poly.entity_id
_entity_poly.type
_entity_poly.pdbx_seq_one_letter_code
_entity_poly.pdbx_strand_id
1 'polypeptide(L)'
;MKVDKFKRQATLRVSTGGRLDVNFFLSYSTDEHPGRELIIDILNSERSFIPLEDILKDEILMIGKNRFMDVELTDRDLLPETQEAREIGVQIELIHGDLVEGTFYTDLPPDKLRLSDYLNFTPQFIYLCRDQNDVILNKDYILSLKHR
;
A
#
# COMPACT_ATOMS: atom_id res chain seq x y z
N MET A 1 -11.16 -25.42 -8.84
CA MET A 1 -11.47 -24.30 -9.74
C MET A 1 -10.24 -23.41 -9.79
N LYS A 2 -9.61 -23.22 -10.96
CA LYS A 2 -8.47 -22.31 -11.09
C LYS A 2 -9.06 -20.90 -11.16
N VAL A 3 -8.81 -20.09 -10.13
CA VAL A 3 -9.25 -18.70 -10.14
C VAL A 3 -8.30 -17.95 -11.05
N ASP A 4 -8.82 -17.35 -12.12
CA ASP A 4 -8.02 -16.49 -12.98
C ASP A 4 -7.55 -15.27 -12.19
N LYS A 5 -6.28 -14.94 -12.35
CA LYS A 5 -5.62 -13.81 -11.71
C LYS A 5 -5.02 -12.90 -12.76
N PHE A 6 -4.97 -11.61 -12.47
CA PHE A 6 -4.24 -10.65 -13.28
C PHE A 6 -2.99 -10.17 -12.53
N LYS A 7 -2.01 -9.71 -13.30
CA LYS A 7 -0.76 -9.18 -12.79
C LYS A 7 -0.88 -7.68 -12.63
N ARG A 8 -0.33 -7.15 -11.53
CA ARG A 8 -0.17 -5.72 -11.34
C ARG A 8 1.25 -5.38 -10.93
N GLN A 9 1.88 -4.51 -11.71
CA GLN A 9 3.26 -4.10 -11.50
C GLN A 9 3.37 -3.08 -10.37
N ALA A 10 4.41 -3.22 -9.56
CA ALA A 10 4.82 -2.27 -8.54
C ALA A 10 6.31 -2.44 -8.20
N THR A 11 6.91 -1.43 -7.56
CA THR A 11 8.26 -1.52 -7.02
C THR A 11 8.17 -1.72 -5.50
N LEU A 12 8.62 -2.87 -5.02
CA LEU A 12 8.68 -3.21 -3.60
C LEU A 12 10.02 -2.81 -3.00
N ARG A 13 10.00 -2.02 -1.92
CA ARG A 13 11.17 -1.81 -1.06
C ARG A 13 11.10 -2.73 0.14
N VAL A 14 12.19 -3.46 0.38
CA VAL A 14 12.31 -4.39 1.52
C VAL A 14 13.23 -3.83 2.60
N SER A 15 13.00 -4.25 3.84
CA SER A 15 13.72 -3.77 5.04
C SER A 15 15.22 -4.03 5.07
N THR A 16 15.72 -4.89 4.18
CA THR A 16 17.16 -5.10 3.98
C THR A 16 17.80 -4.05 3.05
N GLY A 17 17.03 -3.04 2.61
CA GLY A 17 17.48 -1.94 1.74
C GLY A 17 17.37 -2.21 0.24
N GLY A 18 16.86 -3.38 -0.16
CA GLY A 18 16.67 -3.74 -1.57
C GLY A 18 15.39 -3.15 -2.17
N ARG A 19 15.40 -2.94 -3.49
CA ARG A 19 14.20 -2.66 -4.29
C ARG A 19 14.02 -3.76 -5.33
N LEU A 20 12.78 -4.17 -5.56
CA LEU A 20 12.41 -5.22 -6.51
C LEU A 20 11.23 -4.74 -7.34
N ASP A 21 11.36 -4.77 -8.67
CA ASP A 21 10.23 -4.60 -9.56
C ASP A 21 9.49 -5.92 -9.67
N VAL A 22 8.22 -5.92 -9.26
CA VAL A 22 7.44 -7.14 -9.07
C VAL A 22 6.05 -7.05 -9.69
N ASN A 23 5.49 -8.20 -10.03
CA ASN A 23 4.06 -8.33 -10.28
C ASN A 23 3.34 -9.00 -9.09
N PHE A 24 2.30 -8.33 -8.60
CA PHE A 24 1.30 -8.90 -7.69
C PHE A 24 0.27 -9.71 -8.47
N PHE A 25 -0.19 -10.82 -7.88
CA PHE A 25 -1.23 -11.69 -8.45
C PHE A 25 -2.59 -11.45 -7.80
N LEU A 26 -3.42 -10.66 -8.46
CA LEU A 26 -4.70 -10.16 -7.95
C LEU A 26 -5.89 -10.93 -8.54
N SER A 27 -6.94 -11.09 -7.74
CA SER A 27 -8.20 -11.71 -8.14
C SER A 27 -9.13 -10.70 -8.79
N TYR A 28 -9.91 -11.12 -9.80
CA TYR A 28 -10.90 -10.24 -10.46
C TYR A 28 -12.12 -9.89 -9.58
N SER A 29 -12.24 -10.55 -8.43
CA SER A 29 -13.27 -10.30 -7.42
C SER A 29 -12.68 -10.47 -6.02
N THR A 30 -13.17 -9.69 -5.07
CA THR A 30 -12.89 -9.82 -3.63
C THR A 30 -14.20 -9.77 -2.84
N ASP A 31 -14.22 -10.37 -1.65
CA ASP A 31 -15.37 -10.31 -0.72
C ASP A 31 -15.35 -9.03 0.13
N GLU A 32 -14.24 -8.30 0.15
CA GLU A 32 -14.06 -7.11 0.99
C GLU A 32 -14.81 -5.89 0.43
N HIS A 33 -14.86 -5.75 -0.89
CA HIS A 33 -15.55 -4.68 -1.58
C HIS A 33 -15.93 -5.08 -3.01
N PRO A 34 -16.89 -4.39 -3.66
CA PRO A 34 -17.19 -4.62 -5.07
C PRO A 34 -15.97 -4.37 -5.95
N GLY A 35 -15.78 -5.22 -6.97
CA GLY A 35 -14.73 -5.06 -7.97
C GLY A 35 -13.52 -5.98 -7.77
N ARG A 36 -12.41 -5.62 -8.41
CA ARG A 36 -11.16 -6.38 -8.40
C ARG A 36 -10.42 -6.22 -7.07
N GLU A 37 -9.72 -7.26 -6.64
CA GLU A 37 -8.77 -7.21 -5.53
C GLU A 37 -7.66 -6.19 -5.86
N LEU A 38 -7.32 -5.33 -4.91
CA LEU A 38 -6.26 -4.34 -4.98
C LEU A 38 -5.00 -4.84 -4.27
N ILE A 39 -3.86 -4.20 -4.53
CA ILE A 39 -2.60 -4.53 -3.83
C ILE A 39 -2.76 -4.31 -2.32
N ILE A 40 -3.46 -3.25 -1.90
CA ILE A 40 -3.66 -2.94 -0.48
C ILE A 40 -4.47 -4.02 0.26
N ASP A 41 -5.41 -4.71 -0.41
CA ASP A 41 -6.18 -5.81 0.17
C ASP A 41 -5.27 -6.98 0.49
N ILE A 42 -4.39 -7.37 -0.44
CA ILE A 42 -3.42 -8.44 -0.22
C ILE A 42 -2.49 -8.09 0.95
N LEU A 43 -2.03 -6.84 1.01
CA LEU A 43 -1.14 -6.37 2.07
C LEU A 43 -1.86 -6.29 3.43
N ASN A 44 -3.16 -6.02 3.47
CA ASN A 44 -3.90 -6.01 4.74
C ASN A 44 -4.60 -7.33 5.08
N SER A 45 -4.54 -8.33 4.19
CA SER A 45 -5.05 -9.68 4.46
C SER A 45 -4.26 -10.42 5.55
N GLU A 46 -4.83 -11.51 6.05
CA GLU A 46 -4.20 -12.42 7.04
C GLU A 46 -2.95 -13.17 6.51
N ARG A 47 -2.57 -12.98 5.24
CA ARG A 47 -1.42 -13.65 4.64
C ARG A 47 -0.10 -13.14 5.24
N SER A 48 0.74 -14.06 5.69
CA SER A 48 2.08 -13.75 6.19
C SER A 48 3.15 -13.67 5.10
N PHE A 49 2.99 -14.45 4.01
CA PHE A 49 3.87 -14.44 2.85
C PHE A 49 3.06 -14.13 1.59
N ILE A 50 3.59 -13.25 0.75
CA ILE A 50 2.96 -12.83 -0.50
C ILE A 50 3.74 -13.42 -1.68
N PRO A 51 3.08 -14.17 -2.59
CA PRO A 51 3.68 -14.58 -3.86
C PRO A 51 3.80 -13.36 -4.78
N LEU A 52 5.01 -13.12 -5.28
CA LEU A 52 5.34 -12.05 -6.21
C LEU A 52 6.17 -12.62 -7.35
N GLU A 53 5.99 -12.10 -8.57
CA GLU A 53 6.90 -12.41 -9.67
C GLU A 53 7.97 -11.32 -9.76
N ASP A 54 9.24 -11.68 -9.66
CA ASP A 54 10.38 -10.80 -9.95
C ASP A 54 10.46 -10.58 -11.46
N ILE A 55 10.27 -9.32 -11.90
CA ILE A 55 10.20 -8.98 -13.32
C ILE A 55 11.54 -9.19 -14.03
N LEU A 56 12.66 -8.95 -13.33
CA LEU A 56 13.99 -9.05 -13.93
C LEU A 56 14.41 -10.52 -14.09
N LYS A 57 14.02 -11.37 -13.15
CA LYS A 57 14.45 -12.78 -13.12
C LYS A 57 13.42 -13.76 -13.66
N ASP A 58 12.19 -13.31 -13.88
CA ASP A 58 11.05 -14.15 -14.31
C ASP A 58 10.82 -15.34 -13.36
N GLU A 59 10.93 -15.08 -12.05
CA GLU A 59 10.78 -16.10 -10.99
C GLU A 59 9.72 -15.71 -9.96
N ILE A 60 9.08 -16.71 -9.35
CA ILE A 60 8.12 -16.49 -8.27
C ILE A 60 8.85 -16.50 -6.92
N LEU A 61 8.74 -15.41 -6.19
CA LEU A 61 9.26 -15.24 -4.84
C LEU A 61 8.12 -15.27 -3.82
N MET A 62 8.36 -15.92 -2.69
CA MET A 62 7.49 -15.84 -1.51
C MET A 62 8.16 -14.90 -0.50
N ILE A 63 7.68 -13.66 -0.39
CA ILE A 63 8.29 -12.67 0.50
C ILE A 63 7.41 -12.48 1.74
N GLY A 64 8.04 -12.52 2.92
CA GLY A 64 7.37 -12.24 4.18
C GLY A 64 6.89 -10.78 4.23
N LYS A 65 5.60 -10.59 4.47
CA LYS A 65 4.94 -9.28 4.44
C LYS A 65 5.54 -8.28 5.43
N ASN A 66 6.01 -8.75 6.58
CA ASN A 66 6.68 -7.94 7.60
C ASN A 66 8.00 -7.30 7.11
N ARG A 67 8.54 -7.74 5.96
CA ARG A 67 9.74 -7.15 5.35
C ARG A 67 9.43 -6.01 4.40
N PHE A 68 8.17 -5.77 4.08
CA PHE A 68 7.76 -4.75 3.12
C PHE A 68 7.79 -3.40 3.84
N MET A 69 8.60 -2.48 3.35
CA MET A 69 8.66 -1.10 3.86
C MET A 69 7.61 -0.24 3.15
N ASP A 70 7.67 -0.26 1.83
CA ASP A 70 6.80 0.49 0.93
C ASP A 70 6.63 -0.25 -0.40
N VAL A 71 5.48 -0.03 -1.02
CA VAL A 71 5.16 -0.50 -2.36
C VAL A 71 4.79 0.70 -3.21
N GLU A 72 5.66 1.08 -4.13
CA GLU A 72 5.44 2.16 -5.09
C GLU A 72 4.66 1.62 -6.29
N LEU A 73 3.53 2.23 -6.60
CA LEU A 73 2.60 1.75 -7.62
C LEU A 73 2.93 2.38 -8.97
N THR A 74 3.01 1.54 -10.01
CA THR A 74 3.18 2.03 -11.40
C THR A 74 1.93 2.78 -11.89
N ASP A 75 0.76 2.32 -11.48
CA ASP A 75 -0.53 2.93 -11.79
C ASP A 75 -1.39 3.01 -10.52
N ARG A 76 -2.16 4.10 -10.36
CA ARG A 76 -3.08 4.30 -9.23
C ARG A 76 -3.98 3.08 -9.01
N ASP A 77 -3.88 2.47 -7.83
CA ASP A 77 -4.58 1.25 -7.42
C ASP A 77 -5.57 1.52 -6.29
N LEU A 78 -6.51 2.44 -6.56
CA LEU A 78 -7.47 2.91 -5.59
C LEU A 78 -8.88 2.85 -6.19
N LEU A 79 -9.87 2.56 -5.36
CA LEU A 79 -11.27 2.62 -5.78
C LEU A 79 -11.67 4.08 -6.09
N PRO A 80 -12.53 4.32 -7.09
CA PRO A 80 -13.02 5.67 -7.41
C PRO A 80 -13.67 6.36 -6.21
N GLU A 81 -14.48 5.63 -5.44
CA GLU A 81 -15.23 6.15 -4.29
C GLU A 81 -14.30 6.66 -3.19
N THR A 82 -13.12 6.04 -3.03
CA THR A 82 -12.12 6.47 -2.06
C THR A 82 -11.52 7.83 -2.41
N GLN A 83 -11.54 8.26 -3.68
CA GLN A 83 -11.05 9.58 -4.09
C GLN A 83 -12.05 10.71 -3.77
N GLU A 84 -13.30 10.38 -3.47
CA GLU A 84 -14.32 11.34 -3.03
C GLU A 84 -14.31 11.53 -1.50
N ALA A 85 -13.51 10.73 -0.79
CA ALA A 85 -13.33 10.80 0.64
C ALA A 85 -12.54 12.06 1.06
N ARG A 86 -12.46 12.30 2.38
CA ARG A 86 -11.75 13.48 2.89
C ARG A 86 -10.25 13.33 2.74
N GLU A 87 -9.60 14.43 2.41
CA GLU A 87 -8.16 14.52 2.21
C GLU A 87 -7.44 15.00 3.47
N ILE A 88 -6.34 14.32 3.82
CA ILE A 88 -5.40 14.76 4.84
C ILE A 88 -4.00 14.82 4.21
N GLY A 89 -3.53 16.04 3.95
CA GLY A 89 -2.18 16.29 3.46
C GLY A 89 -1.12 16.06 4.56
N VAL A 90 -0.10 15.27 4.24
CA VAL A 90 0.91 14.82 5.20
C VAL A 90 2.32 14.84 4.65
N GLN A 91 3.29 15.01 5.56
CA GLN A 91 4.69 14.70 5.35
C GLN A 91 5.09 13.59 6.33
N ILE A 92 5.66 12.52 5.79
CA ILE A 92 6.01 11.29 6.49
C ILE A 92 7.52 11.10 6.44
N GLU A 93 8.13 10.86 7.58
CA GLU A 93 9.53 10.45 7.69
C GLU A 93 9.58 8.94 7.92
N LEU A 94 10.34 8.24 7.08
CA LEU A 94 10.54 6.79 7.21
C LEU A 94 11.77 6.50 8.08
N ILE A 95 11.86 5.30 8.65
CA ILE A 95 12.95 4.91 9.58
C ILE A 95 14.37 4.99 8.98
N HIS A 96 14.48 5.09 7.66
CA HIS A 96 15.74 5.23 6.94
C HIS A 96 16.08 6.69 6.57
N GLY A 97 15.26 7.65 7.01
CA GLY A 97 15.45 9.08 6.80
C GLY A 97 14.79 9.65 5.55
N ASP A 98 14.19 8.83 4.70
CA ASP A 98 13.45 9.30 3.53
C ASP A 98 12.19 10.08 3.96
N LEU A 99 11.98 11.23 3.32
CA LEU A 99 10.76 12.02 3.47
C LEU A 99 9.82 11.75 2.30
N VAL A 100 8.58 11.40 2.61
CA VAL A 100 7.52 11.15 1.64
C VAL A 100 6.36 12.10 1.92
N GLU A 101 5.94 12.83 0.88
CA GLU A 101 4.77 13.71 0.94
C GLU A 101 3.64 13.15 0.09
N GLY A 102 2.41 13.37 0.55
CA GLY A 102 1.21 12.99 -0.17
C GLY A 102 -0.06 13.27 0.63
N THR A 103 -1.14 12.64 0.20
CA THR A 103 -2.47 12.79 0.77
C THR A 103 -3.04 11.44 1.15
N PHE A 104 -3.54 11.34 2.38
CA PHE A 104 -4.41 10.24 2.77
C PHE A 104 -5.86 10.58 2.42
N TYR A 105 -6.59 9.58 1.95
CA TYR A 105 -8.04 9.63 1.80
C TYR A 105 -8.69 8.87 2.96
N THR A 106 -9.71 9.46 3.59
CA THR A 106 -10.36 8.86 4.75
C THR A 106 -11.85 9.20 4.85
N ASP A 107 -12.62 8.19 5.24
CA ASP A 107 -14.03 8.34 5.59
C ASP A 107 -14.23 8.58 7.10
N LEU A 108 -13.15 8.85 7.85
CA LEU A 108 -13.25 9.11 9.28
C LEU A 108 -14.16 10.32 9.55
N PRO A 109 -15.02 10.22 10.58
CA PRO A 109 -15.86 11.33 11.02
C PRO A 109 -15.06 12.61 11.30
N PRO A 110 -15.65 13.82 11.14
CA PRO A 110 -14.91 15.08 11.25
C PRO A 110 -14.20 15.25 12.60
N ASP A 111 -14.82 14.74 13.65
CA ASP A 111 -14.35 14.73 15.03
C ASP A 111 -13.15 13.79 15.27
N LYS A 112 -12.81 12.94 14.29
CA LYS A 112 -11.70 11.97 14.31
C LYS A 112 -10.67 12.20 13.20
N LEU A 113 -10.57 13.42 12.66
CA LEU A 113 -9.61 13.76 11.59
C LEU A 113 -8.18 14.01 12.10
N ARG A 114 -7.86 13.59 13.33
CA ARG A 114 -6.48 13.71 13.85
C ARG A 114 -5.63 12.62 13.19
N LEU A 115 -4.38 12.94 12.90
CA LEU A 115 -3.41 11.97 12.39
C LEU A 115 -3.25 10.77 13.32
N SER A 116 -3.32 10.99 14.64
CA SER A 116 -3.33 9.91 15.62
C SER A 116 -4.49 8.94 15.41
N ASP A 117 -5.69 9.46 15.14
CA ASP A 117 -6.87 8.64 14.94
C ASP A 117 -6.74 7.87 13.63
N TYR A 118 -6.35 8.54 12.54
CA TYR A 118 -6.10 7.89 11.25
C TYR A 118 -5.11 6.71 11.38
N LEU A 119 -3.95 6.93 12.00
CA LEU A 119 -2.93 5.87 12.15
C LEU A 119 -3.39 4.71 13.03
N ASN A 120 -4.22 4.95 14.04
CA ASN A 120 -4.68 3.92 14.97
C ASN A 120 -5.92 3.15 14.45
N PHE A 121 -6.75 3.76 13.61
CA PHE A 121 -7.96 3.13 13.07
C PHE A 121 -7.78 2.52 11.67
N THR A 122 -6.66 2.79 10.99
CA THR A 122 -6.33 2.15 9.71
C THR A 122 -5.56 0.85 9.88
N PRO A 123 -5.61 -0.07 8.90
CA PRO A 123 -4.78 -1.28 8.86
C PRO A 123 -3.27 -1.00 8.86
N GLN A 124 -2.46 -2.05 8.89
CA GLN A 124 -0.99 -1.96 8.94
C GLN A 124 -0.41 -1.23 7.71
N PHE A 125 -0.95 -1.53 6.53
CA PHE A 125 -0.56 -0.89 5.27
C PHE A 125 -1.56 0.21 4.93
N ILE A 126 -1.04 1.42 4.68
CA ILE A 126 -1.85 2.61 4.38
C ILE A 126 -1.51 3.14 2.99
N TYR A 127 -2.53 3.59 2.26
CA TYR A 127 -2.38 4.14 0.91
C TYR A 127 -2.11 5.64 0.97
N LEU A 128 -1.03 6.09 0.34
CA LEU A 128 -0.66 7.50 0.21
C LEU A 128 -0.70 7.91 -1.26
N CYS A 129 -1.62 8.82 -1.59
CA CYS A 129 -1.72 9.37 -2.94
C CYS A 129 -0.65 10.46 -3.14
N ARG A 130 0.01 10.44 -4.31
CA ARG A 130 1.05 11.41 -4.68
C ARG A 130 0.85 11.87 -6.12
N ASP A 131 1.55 12.94 -6.49
CA ASP A 131 1.43 13.51 -7.84
C ASP A 131 2.02 12.60 -8.93
N GLN A 132 3.09 11.86 -8.61
CA GLN A 132 3.91 11.17 -9.62
C GLN A 132 4.21 9.70 -9.35
N ASN A 133 3.57 9.07 -8.35
CA ASN A 133 3.44 7.62 -8.14
C ASN A 133 2.86 7.41 -6.74
N ASP A 134 1.68 6.82 -6.66
CA ASP A 134 1.07 6.49 -5.37
C ASP A 134 1.91 5.43 -4.64
N VAL A 135 1.89 5.43 -3.30
CA VAL A 135 2.68 4.52 -2.50
C VAL A 135 1.85 3.92 -1.37
N ILE A 136 1.99 2.63 -1.14
CA ILE A 136 1.43 1.95 0.03
C ILE A 136 2.55 1.79 1.05
N LEU A 137 2.36 2.36 2.24
CA LEU A 137 3.36 2.38 3.32
C LEU A 137 3.01 1.39 4.42
N ASN A 138 4.01 0.71 4.95
CA ASN A 138 3.86 -0.06 6.19
C ASN A 138 4.12 0.83 7.41
N LYS A 139 3.15 0.92 8.32
CA LYS A 139 3.26 1.75 9.53
C LYS A 139 4.46 1.41 10.42
N ASP A 140 4.94 0.16 10.41
CA ASP A 140 6.11 -0.26 11.20
C ASP A 140 7.41 0.44 10.77
N TYR A 141 7.43 1.00 9.55
CA TYR A 141 8.59 1.68 8.95
C TYR A 141 8.43 3.20 8.89
N ILE A 142 7.38 3.75 9.51
CA ILE A 142 7.19 5.19 9.69
C ILE A 142 7.88 5.62 10.99
N LEU A 143 8.78 6.60 10.88
CA LEU A 143 9.46 7.21 12.02
C LEU A 143 8.62 8.34 12.63
N SER A 144 8.17 9.27 11.79
CA SER A 144 7.38 10.41 12.21
C SER A 144 6.41 10.85 11.12
N LEU A 145 5.34 11.54 11.51
CA LEU A 145 4.33 12.04 10.60
C LEU A 145 3.80 13.38 11.10
N LYS A 146 3.63 14.35 10.20
CA LYS A 146 3.00 15.64 10.50
C LYS A 146 2.07 16.08 9.36
N HIS A 147 1.18 17.02 9.68
CA HIS A 147 0.40 17.72 8.67
C HIS A 147 1.32 18.57 7.79
N ARG A 148 0.97 18.66 6.51
CA ARG A 148 1.58 19.59 5.57
C ARG A 148 0.98 21.00 5.74
#